data_AF-A0A9P5V4G6-F1
#
_entry.id   AF-A0A9P5V4G6-F1
#
_cell.length_a   1.000
_cell.length_b   1.000
_cell.length_c   1.000
_cell.angle_alpha   90.00
_cell.angle_beta   90.00
_cell.angle_gamma   90.00
#
_symmetry.space_group_name_H-M   'P 1'
#
loop_
_entity.id
_entity.type
_entity.pdbx_description
1 polymer ?
#
loop_
_entity_poly.entity_id
_entity_poly.type
_entity_poly.pdbx_seq_one_letter_code
_entity_poly.pdbx_strand_id
1 'polypeptide(L)'
;MHRDSPPGSGNWGLTMDSKRTLSQLERPGKAWRTSLSLETSSTTIQRTQHVGPDVSNSTSLSFSSSLQPMHVEYPIIVQYEEVSAMEDVLQALRMKRLNDYKQAVYIPPMAKPNLQASDDTRFILMEKVEEFLVGNGQVMLILGDSGAGKSTFNQYLEYVLWRSYKPGDRIPLFISLPTLERPEKELIAEQLKTCRFSDAQIQELERTRQFILICDGYDESQLNTNLHTTNRLNRFGERDAKLLVTCRTQYLGSDYRDRFVPEAVSEYYRAANHLFQEAVIAPFSEDHIEDYVERYVPLEPRTWVKQDYMDKLTTIPSLMDLVKNPFLLWFCLETLPSVVQGQSDLSRLRVTRVQLYDFFVKQWLGVNKRRLQKQKLSVGDQKALNELMDDGFEQSGIEFQMDLAAAIFTHQDGKPIVDYIPRHDKNSWKAAYFNSESGKVLLRSASLLNRKNLVIEPSIIQFLAERVQLDFHFKHHLLSIIELSKSDDQAARAAANAITILVRAGVRFNGVDLRGIRIPEADLSEGEFDSALLQGSDLTGVTLTKSWLRQADLTGAQMEGVQFGELPYLKQRGRK
;
A
#
# COMPACT_ATOMS: atom_id res chain seq x y z
N MET A 1 45.70 -43.56 24.17
CA MET A 1 46.73 -43.60 25.22
C MET A 1 47.09 -42.16 25.56
N HIS A 2 46.98 -41.81 26.86
CA HIS A 2 47.38 -40.56 27.55
C HIS A 2 46.76 -39.24 27.06
N ARG A 3 45.78 -38.65 27.77
CA ARG A 3 45.86 -37.83 29.02
C ARG A 3 46.70 -36.55 28.85
N ASP A 4 46.08 -35.37 28.93
CA ASP A 4 46.10 -34.55 30.15
C ASP A 4 45.25 -33.26 30.01
N SER A 5 44.57 -32.92 31.10
CA SER A 5 43.82 -31.67 31.33
C SER A 5 44.64 -30.70 32.26
N PRO A 6 44.10 -29.57 32.75
CA PRO A 6 44.71 -28.22 32.70
C PRO A 6 45.36 -27.78 34.04
N PRO A 7 45.82 -26.51 34.15
CA PRO A 7 45.19 -25.55 35.08
C PRO A 7 45.24 -24.10 34.54
N GLY A 8 44.59 -23.07 35.09
CA GLY A 8 43.91 -22.90 36.36
C GLY A 8 43.31 -21.49 36.48
N SER A 9 42.53 -21.36 37.55
CA SER A 9 41.81 -20.20 38.06
C SER A 9 42.62 -18.91 38.26
N GLY A 10 42.00 -17.77 37.93
CA GLY A 10 42.39 -16.44 38.40
C GLY A 10 41.16 -15.67 38.85
N ASN A 11 40.97 -15.60 40.16
CA ASN A 11 39.87 -14.94 40.87
C ASN A 11 40.37 -13.57 41.36
N TRP A 12 39.76 -12.47 40.94
CA TRP A 12 39.82 -11.14 41.57
C TRP A 12 38.42 -10.53 41.34
N GLY A 13 37.63 -10.12 42.33
CA GLY A 13 38.01 -9.48 43.57
C GLY A 13 37.43 -8.06 43.54
N LEU A 14 36.24 -7.92 44.14
CA LEU A 14 35.43 -6.72 44.39
C LEU A 14 36.19 -5.41 44.62
N THR A 15 35.62 -4.31 44.12
CA THR A 15 35.45 -3.06 44.90
C THR A 15 34.24 -2.27 44.37
N MET A 16 33.19 -2.21 45.20
CA MET A 16 32.23 -1.10 45.24
C MET A 16 32.85 0.03 46.06
N ASP A 17 32.74 1.26 45.58
CA ASP A 17 32.54 2.51 46.35
C ASP A 17 32.64 3.68 45.36
N SER A 18 32.10 4.87 45.56
CA SER A 18 30.82 5.35 46.07
C SER A 18 30.80 6.86 45.77
N LYS A 19 29.62 7.38 45.44
CA LYS A 19 29.10 8.75 45.70
C LYS A 19 29.93 10.01 45.32
N ARG A 20 29.12 10.99 44.85
CA ARG A 20 29.34 12.44 44.66
C ARG A 20 29.83 12.77 43.23
N THR A 21 29.23 13.70 42.50
CA THR A 21 28.78 15.03 42.94
C THR A 21 27.73 15.60 41.97
N LEU A 22 26.67 16.17 42.52
CA LEU A 22 25.77 17.12 41.87
C LEU A 22 26.46 18.48 41.77
N SER A 23 26.60 19.04 40.58
CA SER A 23 26.50 20.48 40.32
C SER A 23 26.81 20.80 38.86
N GLN A 24 26.08 21.79 38.32
CA GLN A 24 26.29 22.48 37.03
C GLN A 24 25.57 21.89 35.82
N LEU A 25 24.33 22.35 35.63
CA LEU A 25 23.76 22.53 34.30
C LEU A 25 23.35 24.00 34.18
N GLU A 26 24.15 24.69 33.38
CA GLU A 26 23.96 26.05 32.92
C GLU A 26 22.69 26.16 32.08
N ARG A 27 22.03 27.31 32.20
CA ARG A 27 20.88 27.71 31.41
C ARG A 27 21.31 27.94 29.94
N PRO A 28 20.57 27.46 28.94
CA PRO A 28 20.59 28.08 27.62
C PRO A 28 19.43 29.08 27.51
N GLY A 29 19.80 30.34 27.24
CA GLY A 29 18.88 31.38 26.81
C GLY A 29 18.57 31.31 25.32
N LYS A 30 17.54 32.08 24.95
CA LYS A 30 17.08 32.47 23.60
C LYS A 30 16.21 31.46 22.84
N ALA A 31 14.95 31.45 23.25
CA ALA A 31 13.82 31.13 22.37
C ALA A 31 13.56 32.31 21.41
N TRP A 32 13.55 32.04 20.11
CA TRP A 32 12.92 32.91 19.12
C TRP A 32 11.43 32.55 19.07
N ARG A 33 10.59 33.45 19.59
CA ARG A 33 9.15 33.49 19.34
C ARG A 33 8.91 34.54 18.25
N THR A 34 8.39 34.13 17.10
CA THR A 34 7.67 35.04 16.21
C THR A 34 6.20 34.67 16.23
N SER A 35 5.47 35.47 17.02
CA SER A 35 4.03 35.65 17.01
C SER A 35 3.60 36.34 15.72
N LEU A 36 2.56 35.81 15.07
CA LEU A 36 1.74 36.56 14.13
C LEU A 36 0.30 36.45 14.62
N SER A 37 -0.13 37.53 15.26
CA SER A 37 -1.46 37.77 15.79
C SER A 37 -2.41 38.12 14.64
N LEU A 38 -3.62 37.56 14.68
CA LEU A 38 -4.75 38.02 13.90
C LEU A 38 -5.15 39.43 14.34
N GLU A 39 -5.26 40.36 13.40
CA GLU A 39 -6.11 41.54 13.55
C GLU A 39 -7.15 41.57 12.44
N THR A 40 -8.40 41.45 12.87
CA THR A 40 -9.61 41.68 12.10
C THR A 40 -9.80 43.18 11.86
N SER A 41 -10.11 43.58 10.64
CA SER A 41 -10.64 44.90 10.34
C SER A 41 -11.81 44.78 9.37
N SER A 42 -13.00 44.88 9.95
CA SER A 42 -14.27 45.09 9.27
C SER A 42 -14.32 46.50 8.68
N THR A 43 -14.86 46.67 7.48
CA THR A 43 -15.29 48.00 7.02
C THR A 43 -16.59 47.89 6.24
N THR A 44 -17.67 48.24 6.95
CA THR A 44 -18.99 48.59 6.47
C THR A 44 -18.93 49.87 5.63
N ILE A 45 -19.57 49.91 4.46
CA ILE A 45 -19.93 51.18 3.80
C ILE A 45 -21.43 51.16 3.49
N GLN A 46 -22.17 52.00 4.22
CA GLN A 46 -23.56 52.38 3.98
C GLN A 46 -23.63 53.66 3.13
N ARG A 47 -24.73 53.73 2.36
CA ARG A 47 -25.24 54.82 1.51
C ARG A 47 -25.34 56.21 2.18
N THR A 48 -25.22 57.26 1.35
CA THR A 48 -26.10 58.46 1.30
C THR A 48 -25.82 59.25 -0.01
N GLN A 49 -26.82 59.38 -0.91
CA GLN A 49 -27.71 60.54 -1.18
C GLN A 49 -27.15 61.64 -2.10
N HIS A 50 -27.82 61.86 -3.26
CA HIS A 50 -28.30 63.17 -3.78
C HIS A 50 -29.13 62.94 -5.08
N VAL A 51 -30.47 63.17 -5.06
CA VAL A 51 -31.27 64.36 -5.51
C VAL A 51 -31.60 64.36 -7.03
N GLY A 52 -32.91 64.39 -7.36
CA GLY A 52 -33.54 64.35 -8.71
C GLY A 52 -33.53 65.69 -9.49
N PRO A 53 -34.46 65.99 -10.45
CA PRO A 53 -35.84 65.50 -10.57
C PRO A 53 -36.41 65.21 -12.01
N ASP A 54 -37.61 64.64 -12.00
CA ASP A 54 -38.83 64.85 -12.82
C ASP A 54 -38.85 64.93 -14.37
N VAL A 55 -39.50 63.89 -14.94
CA VAL A 55 -40.78 63.89 -15.67
C VAL A 55 -41.11 65.04 -16.65
N SER A 56 -41.32 64.70 -17.94
CA SER A 56 -42.53 65.11 -18.67
C SER A 56 -42.79 64.28 -19.95
N ASN A 57 -44.09 64.02 -20.16
CA ASN A 57 -44.81 63.68 -21.41
C ASN A 57 -44.71 62.22 -21.93
N SER A 58 -45.80 61.54 -22.31
CA SER A 58 -47.24 61.78 -22.28
C SER A 58 -47.95 60.52 -22.85
N THR A 59 -49.13 60.20 -22.30
CA THR A 59 -50.31 59.60 -22.98
C THR A 59 -50.22 58.23 -23.69
N SER A 60 -50.63 57.19 -22.94
CA SER A 60 -51.78 56.29 -23.17
C SER A 60 -52.19 55.80 -24.59
N LEU A 61 -52.38 54.46 -24.63
CA LEU A 61 -53.38 53.64 -25.37
C LEU A 61 -52.90 52.72 -26.52
N SER A 62 -52.61 51.49 -26.09
CA SER A 62 -53.06 50.18 -26.61
C SER A 62 -52.94 49.85 -28.10
N PHE A 63 -52.14 48.82 -28.39
CA PHE A 63 -52.51 47.75 -29.34
C PHE A 63 -51.87 46.42 -28.90
N SER A 64 -52.69 45.39 -28.73
CA SER A 64 -52.26 44.01 -28.58
C SER A 64 -51.82 43.46 -29.94
N SER A 65 -50.60 42.94 -30.04
CA SER A 65 -50.30 41.87 -31.00
C SER A 65 -49.08 41.06 -30.56
N SER A 66 -49.30 39.76 -30.57
CA SER A 66 -48.38 38.66 -30.32
C SER A 66 -47.19 38.65 -31.29
N LEU A 67 -45.97 38.73 -30.78
CA LEU A 67 -44.75 38.26 -31.42
C LEU A 67 -43.79 37.74 -30.33
N GLN A 68 -43.55 36.42 -30.32
CA GLN A 68 -42.46 35.83 -29.54
C GLN A 68 -41.12 36.31 -30.11
N PRO A 69 -40.16 36.77 -29.29
CA PRO A 69 -38.77 36.86 -29.73
C PRO A 69 -38.18 35.45 -29.73
N MET A 70 -37.72 34.97 -30.89
CA MET A 70 -36.77 33.87 -30.96
C MET A 70 -35.54 34.24 -30.14
N HIS A 71 -35.36 33.59 -28.99
CA HIS A 71 -34.06 33.54 -28.34
C HIS A 71 -33.18 32.59 -29.15
N VAL A 72 -32.33 33.18 -30.00
CA VAL A 72 -31.17 32.49 -30.54
C VAL A 72 -30.16 32.41 -29.40
N GLU A 73 -30.11 31.27 -28.72
CA GLU A 73 -29.02 30.95 -27.78
C GLU A 73 -27.72 30.79 -28.58
N TYR A 74 -26.72 31.60 -28.25
CA TYR A 74 -25.39 31.53 -28.85
C TYR A 74 -24.62 30.34 -28.24
N PRO A 75 -24.19 29.33 -29.03
CA PRO A 75 -23.50 28.13 -28.53
C PRO A 75 -22.13 28.39 -27.88
N ILE A 76 -21.57 29.59 -28.04
CA ILE A 76 -20.18 29.91 -27.67
C ILE A 76 -20.06 30.27 -26.18
N ILE A 77 -21.11 30.83 -25.56
CA ILE A 77 -21.08 31.24 -24.15
C ILE A 77 -21.24 30.01 -23.23
N VAL A 78 -22.07 29.04 -23.63
CA VAL A 78 -22.28 27.77 -22.91
C VAL A 78 -20.99 26.94 -22.81
N GLN A 79 -20.18 26.91 -23.89
CA GLN A 79 -18.91 26.18 -23.90
C GLN A 79 -17.85 26.79 -22.96
N TYR A 80 -17.87 28.10 -22.69
CA TYR A 80 -16.86 28.73 -21.83
C TYR A 80 -17.18 28.55 -20.33
N GLU A 81 -18.46 28.55 -19.96
CA GLU A 81 -18.91 28.28 -18.58
C GLU A 81 -18.74 26.80 -18.19
N GLU A 82 -18.99 25.85 -19.11
CA GLU A 82 -18.83 24.41 -18.86
C GLU A 82 -17.35 23.98 -18.72
N VAL A 83 -16.45 24.54 -19.54
CA VAL A 83 -15.00 24.27 -19.45
C VAL A 83 -14.42 24.81 -18.13
N SER A 84 -14.91 25.96 -17.65
CA SER A 84 -14.49 26.54 -16.37
C SER A 84 -14.93 25.67 -15.17
N ALA A 85 -16.16 25.15 -15.19
CA ALA A 85 -16.68 24.32 -14.09
C ALA A 85 -15.97 22.96 -13.98
N MET A 86 -15.57 22.36 -15.11
CA MET A 86 -14.85 21.08 -15.09
C MET A 86 -13.42 21.22 -14.57
N GLU A 87 -12.74 22.33 -14.88
CA GLU A 87 -11.40 22.61 -14.35
C GLU A 87 -11.41 22.83 -12.83
N ASP A 88 -12.49 23.38 -12.26
CA ASP A 88 -12.63 23.48 -10.79
C ASP A 88 -12.66 22.09 -10.12
N VAL A 89 -13.37 21.13 -10.73
CA VAL A 89 -13.43 19.75 -10.23
C VAL A 89 -12.08 19.04 -10.39
N LEU A 90 -11.41 19.24 -11.52
CA LEU A 90 -10.06 18.70 -11.75
C LEU A 90 -9.03 19.33 -10.80
N GLN A 91 -9.18 20.61 -10.46
CA GLN A 91 -8.33 21.28 -9.49
C GLN A 91 -8.51 20.68 -8.09
N ALA A 92 -9.73 20.28 -7.71
CA ALA A 92 -9.96 19.55 -6.47
C ALA A 92 -9.27 18.17 -6.46
N LEU A 93 -9.37 17.42 -7.57
CA LEU A 93 -8.65 16.15 -7.73
C LEU A 93 -7.13 16.35 -7.64
N ARG A 94 -6.60 17.35 -8.35
CA ARG A 94 -5.18 17.72 -8.32
C ARG A 94 -4.70 18.02 -6.91
N MET A 95 -5.40 18.89 -6.18
CA MET A 95 -5.04 19.24 -4.80
C MET A 95 -5.05 18.02 -3.88
N LYS A 96 -6.05 17.14 -4.05
CA LYS A 96 -6.10 15.87 -3.31
C LYS A 96 -4.87 14.99 -3.62
N ARG A 97 -4.57 14.76 -4.90
CA ARG A 97 -3.44 13.92 -5.33
C ARG A 97 -2.10 14.45 -4.85
N LEU A 98 -1.88 15.77 -4.90
CA LEU A 98 -0.67 16.41 -4.41
C LEU A 98 -0.52 16.30 -2.88
N ASN A 99 -1.63 16.37 -2.14
CA ASN A 99 -1.62 16.22 -0.68
C ASN A 99 -1.46 14.76 -0.22
N ASP A 100 -1.96 13.81 -1.01
CA ASP A 100 -1.88 12.38 -0.72
C ASP A 100 -0.48 11.80 -1.00
N TYR A 101 0.34 12.47 -1.80
CA TYR A 101 1.71 12.06 -2.09
C TYR A 101 2.62 12.19 -0.85
N LYS A 102 3.04 11.06 -0.28
CA LYS A 102 3.78 10.97 1.00
C LYS A 102 5.13 10.27 0.89
N GLN A 103 5.73 10.23 -0.29
CA GLN A 103 6.97 9.50 -0.47
C GLN A 103 8.14 10.19 0.24
N ALA A 104 8.68 9.53 1.27
CA ALA A 104 9.75 10.08 2.09
C ALA A 104 11.12 10.06 1.38
N VAL A 105 11.41 9.01 0.60
CA VAL A 105 12.62 8.91 -0.24
C VAL A 105 12.21 8.48 -1.64
N TYR A 106 12.66 9.24 -2.64
CA TYR A 106 12.56 8.90 -4.06
C TYR A 106 13.94 8.99 -4.70
N ILE A 107 14.37 7.90 -5.34
CA ILE A 107 15.57 7.85 -6.19
C ILE A 107 15.09 7.54 -7.61
N PRO A 108 15.44 8.38 -8.62
CA PRO A 108 15.06 8.13 -10.00
C PRO A 108 15.55 6.75 -10.47
N PRO A 109 14.66 5.84 -10.89
CA PRO A 109 15.07 4.51 -11.32
C PRO A 109 15.79 4.59 -12.67
N MET A 110 16.86 3.81 -12.79
CA MET A 110 17.45 3.50 -14.09
C MET A 110 16.67 2.34 -14.73
N ALA A 111 16.64 2.30 -16.04
CA ALA A 111 16.01 1.23 -16.80
C ALA A 111 16.85 0.86 -18.02
N LYS A 112 16.62 -0.33 -18.55
CA LYS A 112 17.17 -0.82 -19.83
C LYS A 112 16.03 -1.00 -20.84
N PRO A 113 16.29 -1.02 -22.15
CA PRO A 113 15.22 -0.93 -23.16
C PRO A 113 14.35 -2.18 -23.27
N ASN A 114 14.84 -3.35 -22.88
CA ASN A 114 14.10 -4.61 -22.88
C ASN A 114 14.81 -5.65 -22.00
N LEU A 115 14.21 -6.83 -21.83
CA LEU A 115 14.72 -7.89 -20.96
C LEU A 115 16.09 -8.42 -21.40
N GLN A 116 16.35 -8.46 -22.70
CA GLN A 116 17.57 -9.01 -23.30
C GLN A 116 18.73 -8.00 -23.36
N ALA A 117 18.45 -6.71 -23.14
CA ALA A 117 19.45 -5.66 -23.22
C ALA A 117 20.51 -5.78 -22.12
N SER A 118 21.75 -5.41 -22.46
CA SER A 118 22.89 -5.39 -21.53
C SER A 118 22.79 -4.22 -20.56
N ASP A 119 23.51 -4.33 -19.44
CA ASP A 119 23.54 -3.30 -18.41
C ASP A 119 24.21 -1.98 -18.86
N ASP A 120 25.00 -1.99 -19.93
CA ASP A 120 25.62 -0.78 -20.50
C ASP A 120 24.62 0.11 -21.25
N THR A 121 23.40 -0.38 -21.49
CA THR A 121 22.34 0.35 -22.21
C THR A 121 21.35 1.06 -21.27
N ARG A 122 21.72 1.21 -19.99
CA ARG A 122 20.86 1.82 -18.98
C ARG A 122 20.65 3.31 -19.25
N PHE A 123 19.44 3.79 -18.95
CA PHE A 123 19.01 5.18 -19.06
C PHE A 123 18.12 5.56 -17.87
N ILE A 124 17.93 6.86 -17.65
CA ILE A 124 17.02 7.36 -16.61
C ILE A 124 15.57 7.11 -17.07
N LEU A 125 14.80 6.34 -16.30
CA LEU A 125 13.45 5.93 -16.71
C LEU A 125 12.51 7.12 -16.91
N MET A 126 12.63 8.15 -16.07
CA MET A 126 11.80 9.35 -16.14
C MET A 126 11.98 10.08 -17.49
N GLU A 127 13.22 10.25 -17.95
CA GLU A 127 13.53 10.89 -19.24
C GLU A 127 12.90 10.10 -20.39
N LYS A 128 12.99 8.76 -20.35
CA LYS A 128 12.37 7.89 -21.34
C LYS A 128 10.84 8.01 -21.35
N VAL A 129 10.22 8.13 -20.19
CA VAL A 129 8.77 8.35 -20.06
C VAL A 129 8.37 9.72 -20.61
N GLU A 130 9.14 10.76 -20.32
CA GLU A 130 8.90 12.11 -20.86
C GLU A 130 8.99 12.13 -22.40
N GLU A 131 10.01 11.48 -22.97
CA GLU A 131 10.11 11.27 -24.42
C GLU A 131 8.87 10.56 -25.00
N PHE A 132 8.39 9.52 -24.32
CA PHE A 132 7.20 8.77 -24.72
C PHE A 132 5.93 9.64 -24.68
N LEU A 133 5.76 10.46 -23.64
CA LEU A 133 4.59 11.31 -23.46
C LEU A 133 4.48 12.40 -24.53
N VAL A 134 5.63 12.95 -24.96
CA VAL A 134 5.71 13.96 -26.04
C VAL A 134 5.66 13.33 -27.43
N GLY A 135 6.20 12.11 -27.59
CA GLY A 135 6.27 11.41 -28.86
C GLY A 135 4.93 10.81 -29.34
N ASN A 136 5.01 10.01 -30.40
CA ASN A 136 3.84 9.34 -31.00
C ASN A 136 3.49 8.00 -30.34
N GLY A 137 4.24 7.54 -29.33
CA GLY A 137 3.98 6.28 -28.65
C GLY A 137 2.63 6.27 -27.93
N GLN A 138 1.85 5.20 -28.01
CA GLN A 138 0.56 5.09 -27.33
C GLN A 138 0.63 4.24 -26.06
N VAL A 139 1.46 3.20 -26.06
CA VAL A 139 1.61 2.30 -24.92
C VAL A 139 3.08 2.21 -24.52
N MET A 140 3.35 2.37 -23.23
CA MET A 140 4.65 2.09 -22.63
C MET A 140 4.50 1.04 -21.53
N LEU A 141 5.22 -0.07 -21.69
CA LEU A 141 5.31 -1.14 -20.70
C LEU A 141 6.55 -0.95 -19.83
N ILE A 142 6.35 -0.86 -18.52
CA ILE A 142 7.42 -0.76 -17.52
C ILE A 142 7.50 -2.07 -16.74
N LEU A 143 8.59 -2.81 -16.94
CA LEU A 143 8.85 -4.07 -16.29
C LEU A 143 9.79 -3.90 -15.11
N GLY A 144 9.71 -4.84 -14.16
CA GLY A 144 10.64 -4.91 -13.05
C GLY A 144 10.22 -5.96 -12.05
N ASP A 145 11.18 -6.44 -11.28
CA ASP A 145 10.93 -7.42 -10.24
C ASP A 145 10.10 -6.83 -9.09
N SER A 146 9.63 -7.70 -8.19
CA SER A 146 8.96 -7.22 -6.98
C SER A 146 9.88 -6.34 -6.15
N GLY A 147 9.35 -5.26 -5.58
CA GLY A 147 10.13 -4.29 -4.80
C GLY A 147 11.06 -3.38 -5.63
N ALA A 148 11.14 -3.54 -6.96
CA ALA A 148 12.00 -2.72 -7.82
C ALA A 148 11.62 -1.23 -7.88
N GLY A 149 10.47 -0.84 -7.34
CA GLY A 149 10.02 0.56 -7.28
C GLY A 149 9.03 0.99 -8.37
N LYS A 150 8.38 0.06 -9.07
CA LYS A 150 7.35 0.34 -10.11
C LYS A 150 6.22 1.26 -9.60
N SER A 151 5.55 0.87 -8.52
CA SER A 151 4.45 1.66 -7.93
C SER A 151 4.93 3.01 -7.42
N THR A 152 6.12 3.05 -6.81
CA THR A 152 6.80 4.28 -6.38
C THR A 152 7.04 5.23 -7.56
N PHE A 153 7.55 4.70 -8.68
CA PHE A 153 7.75 5.46 -9.90
C PHE A 153 6.43 6.03 -10.43
N ASN A 154 5.38 5.21 -10.53
CA ASN A 154 4.07 5.63 -11.03
C ASN A 154 3.43 6.74 -10.17
N GLN A 155 3.52 6.62 -8.84
CA GLN A 155 3.01 7.65 -7.91
C GLN A 155 3.79 8.96 -8.04
N TYR A 156 5.12 8.89 -8.17
CA TYR A 156 5.94 10.07 -8.42
C TYR A 156 5.64 10.71 -9.78
N LEU A 157 5.49 9.90 -10.82
CA LEU A 157 5.12 10.36 -12.16
C LEU A 157 3.79 11.12 -12.12
N GLU A 158 2.76 10.55 -11.49
CA GLU A 158 1.46 11.23 -11.33
C GLU A 158 1.61 12.56 -10.58
N TYR A 159 2.39 12.57 -9.49
CA TYR A 159 2.68 13.79 -8.72
C TYR A 159 3.35 14.87 -9.57
N VAL A 160 4.37 14.52 -10.36
CA VAL A 160 5.08 15.47 -11.24
C VAL A 160 4.13 16.02 -12.30
N LEU A 161 3.35 15.16 -12.95
CA LEU A 161 2.40 15.56 -13.99
C LEU A 161 1.31 16.49 -13.43
N TRP A 162 0.75 16.17 -12.25
CA TRP A 162 -0.21 17.06 -11.58
C TRP A 162 0.41 18.37 -11.15
N ARG A 163 1.69 18.38 -10.74
CA ARG A 163 2.38 19.61 -10.35
C ARG A 163 2.55 20.55 -11.53
N SER A 164 2.89 20.03 -12.71
CA SER A 164 3.06 20.81 -13.94
C SER A 164 1.77 21.03 -14.75
N TYR A 165 0.66 20.38 -14.39
CA TYR A 165 -0.61 20.42 -15.13
C TYR A 165 -1.13 21.84 -15.33
N LYS A 166 -1.54 22.14 -16.57
CA LYS A 166 -2.26 23.35 -16.97
C LYS A 166 -3.64 23.00 -17.52
N PRO A 167 -4.63 23.89 -17.36
CA PRO A 167 -5.94 23.71 -17.99
C PRO A 167 -5.81 23.44 -19.50
N GLY A 168 -6.50 22.42 -19.98
CA GLY A 168 -6.39 21.90 -21.35
C GLY A 168 -5.37 20.78 -21.56
N ASP A 169 -4.42 20.55 -20.65
CA ASP A 169 -3.47 19.44 -20.76
C ASP A 169 -4.17 18.08 -20.60
N ARG A 170 -3.47 17.01 -21.02
CA ARG A 170 -3.88 15.63 -20.76
C ARG A 170 -3.96 15.40 -19.25
N ILE A 171 -5.06 14.80 -18.79
CA ILE A 171 -5.32 14.53 -17.38
C ILE A 171 -4.50 13.30 -16.94
N PRO A 172 -3.55 13.44 -16.01
CA PRO A 172 -2.85 12.29 -15.45
C PRO A 172 -3.77 11.55 -14.48
N LEU A 173 -3.86 10.23 -14.64
CA LEU A 173 -4.74 9.39 -13.84
C LEU A 173 -3.99 8.12 -13.43
N PHE A 174 -3.55 8.07 -12.17
CA PHE A 174 -3.03 6.83 -11.58
C PHE A 174 -4.16 5.85 -11.33
N ILE A 175 -3.97 4.61 -11.76
CA ILE A 175 -4.95 3.52 -11.69
C ILE A 175 -4.26 2.30 -11.07
N SER A 176 -4.73 1.85 -9.91
CA SER A 176 -4.34 0.54 -9.39
C SER A 176 -5.24 -0.52 -10.03
N LEU A 177 -4.73 -1.28 -11.00
CA LEU A 177 -5.52 -2.26 -11.76
C LEU A 177 -6.20 -3.32 -10.88
N PRO A 178 -5.57 -3.83 -9.80
CA PRO A 178 -6.23 -4.78 -8.89
C PRO A 178 -7.52 -4.22 -8.28
N THR A 179 -7.64 -2.91 -8.11
CA THR A 179 -8.80 -2.27 -7.48
C THR A 179 -10.02 -2.12 -8.40
N LEU A 180 -9.89 -2.26 -9.73
CA LEU A 180 -10.96 -1.99 -10.69
C LEU A 180 -11.70 -3.25 -11.15
N GLU A 181 -13.03 -3.28 -11.15
CA GLU A 181 -13.84 -4.47 -11.48
C GLU A 181 -13.63 -4.97 -12.91
N ARG A 182 -13.69 -4.08 -13.91
CA ARG A 182 -13.64 -4.44 -15.34
C ARG A 182 -12.71 -3.51 -16.11
N PRO A 183 -11.41 -3.50 -15.77
CA PRO A 183 -10.43 -2.58 -16.35
C PRO A 183 -10.30 -2.77 -17.87
N GLU A 184 -10.73 -3.91 -18.42
CA GLU A 184 -10.75 -4.15 -19.86
C GLU A 184 -11.87 -3.42 -20.62
N LYS A 185 -12.88 -2.86 -19.94
CA LYS A 185 -14.02 -2.18 -20.59
C LYS A 185 -14.22 -0.73 -20.19
N GLU A 186 -14.04 -0.40 -18.93
CA GLU A 186 -14.42 0.91 -18.37
C GLU A 186 -13.28 1.53 -17.54
N LEU A 187 -12.02 1.38 -18.00
CA LEU A 187 -10.82 1.76 -17.26
C LEU A 187 -10.86 3.20 -16.69
N ILE A 188 -11.23 4.18 -17.52
CA ILE A 188 -11.27 5.59 -17.14
C ILE A 188 -12.48 5.87 -16.24
N ALA A 189 -13.66 5.40 -16.65
CA ALA A 189 -14.90 5.63 -15.93
C ALA A 189 -14.89 5.02 -14.52
N GLU A 190 -14.42 3.78 -14.36
CA GLU A 190 -14.30 3.15 -13.04
C GLU A 190 -13.34 3.92 -12.14
N GLN A 191 -12.17 4.33 -12.65
CA GLN A 191 -11.25 5.10 -11.84
C GLN A 191 -11.82 6.46 -11.44
N LEU A 192 -12.49 7.18 -12.35
CA LEU A 192 -13.10 8.46 -12.02
C LEU A 192 -14.25 8.31 -11.01
N LYS A 193 -14.99 7.20 -11.04
CA LYS A 193 -15.97 6.85 -9.99
C LYS A 193 -15.31 6.70 -8.62
N THR A 194 -14.15 6.03 -8.52
CA THR A 194 -13.40 5.96 -7.25
C THR A 194 -12.92 7.33 -6.76
N CYS A 195 -12.72 8.26 -7.69
CA CYS A 195 -12.40 9.66 -7.43
C CYS A 195 -13.64 10.51 -7.09
N ARG A 196 -14.83 9.92 -7.01
CA ARG A 196 -16.14 10.55 -6.71
C ARG A 196 -16.67 11.52 -7.78
N PHE A 197 -16.34 11.28 -9.05
CA PHE A 197 -16.96 11.99 -10.17
C PHE A 197 -18.36 11.40 -10.46
N SER A 198 -19.30 12.25 -10.87
CA SER A 198 -20.63 11.82 -11.32
C SER A 198 -20.60 11.27 -12.75
N ASP A 199 -21.57 10.45 -13.12
CA ASP A 199 -21.65 9.88 -14.48
C ASP A 199 -21.68 10.96 -15.57
N ALA A 200 -22.34 12.10 -15.31
CA ALA A 200 -22.37 13.24 -16.23
C ALA A 200 -20.99 13.88 -16.40
N GLN A 201 -20.25 14.04 -15.29
CA GLN A 201 -18.87 14.57 -15.35
C GLN A 201 -17.93 13.61 -16.08
N ILE A 202 -18.08 12.30 -15.84
CA ILE A 202 -17.28 11.28 -16.50
C ILE A 202 -17.53 11.29 -18.01
N GLN A 203 -18.79 11.28 -18.43
CA GLN A 203 -19.15 11.34 -19.85
C GLN A 203 -18.58 12.59 -20.53
N GLU A 204 -18.63 13.74 -19.86
CA GLU A 204 -18.10 14.98 -20.41
C GLU A 204 -16.57 14.97 -20.50
N LEU A 205 -15.88 14.47 -19.47
CA LEU A 205 -14.42 14.32 -19.48
C LEU A 205 -13.96 13.34 -20.57
N GLU A 206 -14.63 12.19 -20.70
CA GLU A 206 -14.32 11.20 -21.73
C GLU A 206 -14.60 11.69 -23.16
N ARG A 207 -15.42 12.74 -23.32
CA ARG A 207 -15.77 13.35 -24.61
C ARG A 207 -14.84 14.50 -24.98
N THR A 208 -14.37 15.27 -23.99
CA THR A 208 -13.67 16.55 -24.22
C THR A 208 -12.19 16.54 -23.87
N ARG A 209 -11.73 15.57 -23.07
CA ARG A 209 -10.38 15.56 -22.51
C ARG A 209 -9.60 14.33 -22.91
N GLN A 210 -8.29 14.51 -22.98
CA GLN A 210 -7.33 13.43 -23.17
C GLN A 210 -6.72 13.02 -21.82
N PHE A 211 -6.19 11.80 -21.75
CA PHE A 211 -5.69 11.21 -20.51
C PHE A 211 -4.27 10.66 -20.66
N ILE A 212 -3.51 10.72 -19.57
CA ILE A 212 -2.31 9.92 -19.34
C ILE A 212 -2.69 8.89 -18.28
N LEU A 213 -2.93 7.65 -18.70
CA LEU A 213 -3.31 6.55 -17.82
C LEU A 213 -2.05 5.89 -17.29
N ILE A 214 -1.88 5.90 -15.97
CA ILE A 214 -0.73 5.30 -15.27
C ILE A 214 -1.24 4.09 -14.51
N CYS A 215 -1.26 2.95 -15.19
CA CYS A 215 -1.81 1.69 -14.68
C CYS A 215 -0.74 0.88 -13.93
N ASP A 216 -1.01 0.58 -12.67
CA ASP A 216 -0.13 -0.18 -11.79
C ASP A 216 -0.68 -1.57 -11.48
N GLY A 217 0.20 -2.59 -11.51
CA GLY A 217 -0.14 -3.95 -11.06
C GLY A 217 -0.91 -4.79 -12.08
N TYR A 218 -0.48 -4.81 -13.35
CA TYR A 218 -1.13 -5.65 -14.37
C TYR A 218 -1.12 -7.14 -14.00
N ASP A 219 -0.01 -7.62 -13.44
CA ASP A 219 0.16 -9.01 -12.99
C ASP A 219 -0.78 -9.41 -11.84
N GLU A 220 -1.14 -8.45 -10.99
CA GLU A 220 -2.02 -8.68 -9.83
C GLU A 220 -3.50 -8.72 -10.25
N SER A 221 -3.87 -8.06 -11.35
CA SER A 221 -5.25 -7.96 -11.84
C SER A 221 -5.80 -9.18 -12.62
N GLN A 222 -5.04 -10.28 -12.70
CA GLN A 222 -5.35 -11.51 -13.48
C GLN A 222 -5.70 -11.27 -14.96
N LEU A 223 -5.27 -10.14 -15.53
CA LEU A 223 -5.57 -9.77 -16.91
C LEU A 223 -4.71 -10.55 -17.91
N ASN A 224 -5.34 -10.94 -19.01
CA ASN A 224 -4.67 -11.49 -20.20
C ASN A 224 -5.04 -10.72 -21.47
N THR A 225 -5.64 -9.54 -21.33
CA THR A 225 -6.19 -8.73 -22.43
C THR A 225 -5.37 -7.46 -22.66
N ASN A 226 -5.50 -6.93 -23.87
CA ASN A 226 -4.85 -5.67 -24.26
C ASN A 226 -5.71 -4.47 -23.85
N LEU A 227 -5.39 -3.90 -22.68
CA LEU A 227 -6.15 -2.80 -22.06
C LEU A 227 -6.33 -1.61 -23.00
N HIS A 228 -5.31 -1.30 -23.80
CA HIS A 228 -5.38 -0.19 -24.75
C HIS A 228 -6.44 -0.43 -25.83
N THR A 229 -6.42 -1.62 -26.41
CA THR A 229 -7.32 -2.00 -27.51
C THR A 229 -8.74 -2.22 -27.02
N THR A 230 -8.92 -2.91 -25.89
CA THR A 230 -10.25 -3.22 -25.36
C THR A 230 -10.99 -1.97 -24.87
N ASN A 231 -10.28 -0.97 -24.33
CA ASN A 231 -10.83 0.33 -23.96
C ASN A 231 -10.88 1.34 -25.12
N ARG A 232 -10.43 0.96 -26.33
CA ARG A 232 -10.45 1.79 -27.56
C ARG A 232 -9.74 3.15 -27.38
N LEU A 233 -8.55 3.12 -26.78
CA LEU A 233 -7.77 4.32 -26.43
C LEU A 233 -7.02 4.99 -27.61
N ASN A 234 -7.26 4.54 -28.84
CA ASN A 234 -6.67 5.06 -30.09
C ASN A 234 -7.67 5.75 -31.02
N ARG A 235 -8.86 6.13 -30.53
CA ARG A 235 -9.87 6.81 -31.36
C ARG A 235 -9.52 8.29 -31.50
N PHE A 236 -8.94 8.64 -32.64
CA PHE A 236 -8.58 10.02 -32.99
C PHE A 236 -9.79 10.97 -32.84
N GLY A 237 -9.64 12.03 -32.04
CA GLY A 237 -10.69 13.03 -31.79
C GLY A 237 -11.69 12.69 -30.68
N GLU A 238 -11.76 11.45 -30.20
CA GLU A 238 -12.64 11.04 -29.09
C GLU A 238 -11.83 10.61 -27.85
N ARG A 239 -10.88 9.68 -28.00
CA ARG A 239 -10.09 9.08 -26.92
C ARG A 239 -8.68 8.78 -27.41
N ASP A 240 -7.82 9.80 -27.49
CA ASP A 240 -6.37 9.64 -27.69
C ASP A 240 -5.68 9.72 -26.32
N ALA A 241 -5.47 8.56 -25.70
CA ALA A 241 -4.87 8.44 -24.38
C ALA A 241 -3.47 7.81 -24.46
N LYS A 242 -2.54 8.31 -23.64
CA LYS A 242 -1.26 7.63 -23.40
C LYS A 242 -1.47 6.61 -22.30
N LEU A 243 -1.04 5.38 -22.53
CA LEU A 243 -1.13 4.31 -21.54
C LEU A 243 0.27 3.89 -21.08
N LEU A 244 0.55 4.07 -19.79
CA LEU A 244 1.68 3.46 -19.11
C LEU A 244 1.16 2.28 -18.28
N VAL A 245 1.76 1.11 -18.43
CA VAL A 245 1.39 -0.08 -17.66
C VAL A 245 2.63 -0.66 -16.99
N THR A 246 2.55 -0.95 -15.69
CA THR A 246 3.59 -1.71 -14.98
C THR A 246 3.22 -3.18 -14.85
N CYS A 247 4.22 -4.05 -14.95
CA CYS A 247 4.03 -5.49 -14.76
C CYS A 247 5.31 -6.14 -14.19
N ARG A 248 5.15 -7.23 -13.45
CA ARG A 248 6.28 -8.08 -13.04
C ARG A 248 6.86 -8.85 -14.22
N THR A 249 8.18 -8.89 -14.28
CA THR A 249 8.93 -9.66 -15.28
C THR A 249 8.55 -11.14 -15.29
N GLN A 250 8.30 -11.73 -14.11
CA GLN A 250 8.01 -13.16 -13.94
C GLN A 250 6.60 -13.56 -14.40
N TYR A 251 5.69 -12.60 -14.54
CA TYR A 251 4.31 -12.86 -14.95
C TYR A 251 4.17 -13.09 -16.47
N LEU A 252 5.18 -12.71 -17.23
CA LEU A 252 5.14 -12.66 -18.68
C LEU A 252 5.55 -14.01 -19.30
N GLY A 253 4.71 -14.52 -20.20
CA GLY A 253 5.06 -15.65 -21.08
C GLY A 253 5.85 -15.20 -22.32
N SER A 254 6.17 -16.12 -23.23
CA SER A 254 6.93 -15.83 -24.47
C SER A 254 6.28 -14.75 -25.36
N ASP A 255 4.94 -14.73 -25.40
CA ASP A 255 4.17 -13.90 -26.34
C ASP A 255 3.45 -12.74 -25.63
N TYR A 256 4.04 -12.22 -24.56
CA TYR A 256 3.39 -11.18 -23.74
C TYR A 256 3.15 -9.87 -24.49
N ARG A 257 3.91 -9.57 -25.54
CA ARG A 257 3.81 -8.32 -26.29
C ARG A 257 2.44 -8.13 -26.93
N ASP A 258 1.76 -9.20 -27.31
CA ASP A 258 0.40 -9.16 -27.88
C ASP A 258 -0.63 -8.55 -26.90
N ARG A 259 -0.33 -8.62 -25.60
CA ARG A 259 -1.16 -8.03 -24.54
C ARG A 259 -0.99 -6.53 -24.39
N PHE A 260 0.00 -5.91 -25.04
CA PHE A 260 0.32 -4.50 -24.83
C PHE A 260 0.50 -3.70 -26.12
N VAL A 261 0.90 -4.33 -27.23
CA VAL A 261 1.08 -3.65 -28.51
C VAL A 261 -0.29 -3.16 -29.01
N PRO A 262 -0.46 -1.86 -29.27
CA PRO A 262 -1.74 -1.32 -29.72
C PRO A 262 -2.07 -1.73 -31.16
N GLU A 263 -3.35 -1.92 -31.47
CA GLU A 263 -3.79 -2.12 -32.86
C GLU A 263 -3.54 -0.86 -33.71
N ALA A 264 -2.84 -1.02 -34.84
CA ALA A 264 -2.64 0.06 -35.80
C ALA A 264 -3.94 0.41 -36.51
N VAL A 265 -4.20 1.71 -36.69
CA VAL A 265 -5.37 2.24 -37.41
C VAL A 265 -5.25 2.05 -38.94
N SER A 266 -4.10 1.56 -39.46
CA SER A 266 -3.89 1.28 -40.89
C SER A 266 -3.25 -0.10 -41.16
N GLU A 267 -3.49 -0.63 -42.37
CA GLU A 267 -3.13 -2.00 -42.83
C GLU A 267 -1.64 -2.37 -42.77
N TYR A 268 -0.76 -1.46 -42.36
CA TYR A 268 0.66 -1.75 -42.20
C TYR A 268 1.01 -2.07 -40.75
N TYR A 269 1.11 -3.37 -40.43
CA TYR A 269 1.59 -3.93 -39.15
C TYR A 269 2.88 -3.26 -38.61
N ARG A 270 3.72 -2.71 -39.48
CA ARG A 270 4.96 -1.97 -39.10
C ARG A 270 4.70 -0.67 -38.34
N ALA A 271 3.51 -0.06 -38.44
CA ALA A 271 3.17 1.15 -37.70
C ALA A 271 2.90 0.87 -36.20
N ALA A 272 2.28 -0.27 -35.87
CA ALA A 272 1.91 -0.65 -34.49
C ALA A 272 3.11 -0.73 -33.54
N ASN A 273 4.24 -1.28 -34.01
CA ASN A 273 5.45 -1.43 -33.20
C ASN A 273 6.10 -0.09 -32.83
N HIS A 274 5.90 0.98 -33.62
CA HIS A 274 6.40 2.31 -33.27
C HIS A 274 5.53 3.02 -32.22
N LEU A 275 4.31 2.50 -31.99
CA LEU A 275 3.39 3.00 -30.96
C LEU A 275 3.62 2.34 -29.60
N PHE A 276 4.40 1.26 -29.55
CA PHE A 276 4.72 0.51 -28.33
C PHE A 276 6.18 0.74 -27.91
N GLN A 277 6.38 1.07 -26.63
CA GLN A 277 7.71 1.17 -26.02
C GLN A 277 7.79 0.29 -24.78
N GLU A 278 9.01 -0.12 -24.44
CA GLU A 278 9.30 -0.95 -23.28
C GLU A 278 10.47 -0.36 -22.51
N ALA A 279 10.43 -0.51 -21.18
CA ALA A 279 11.56 -0.26 -20.31
C ALA A 279 11.54 -1.26 -19.16
N VAL A 280 12.70 -1.76 -18.75
CA VAL A 280 12.86 -2.69 -17.63
C VAL A 280 13.67 -2.00 -16.56
N ILE A 281 13.09 -1.79 -15.37
CA ILE A 281 13.77 -1.18 -14.23
C ILE A 281 15.02 -2.01 -13.89
N ALA A 282 16.16 -1.34 -13.86
CA ALA A 282 17.43 -1.92 -13.45
C ALA A 282 17.56 -1.89 -11.92
N PRO A 283 18.27 -2.86 -11.32
CA PRO A 283 18.61 -2.80 -9.90
C PRO A 283 19.42 -1.52 -9.57
N PHE A 284 19.36 -1.05 -8.33
CA PHE A 284 20.14 0.10 -7.88
C PHE A 284 21.65 -0.13 -8.06
N SER A 285 22.34 0.92 -8.48
CA SER A 285 23.80 1.02 -8.40
C SER A 285 24.23 1.32 -6.97
N GLU A 286 25.54 1.25 -6.70
CA GLU A 286 26.10 1.68 -5.41
C GLU A 286 25.81 3.16 -5.13
N ASP A 287 25.94 4.03 -6.13
CA ASP A 287 25.60 5.46 -6.02
C ASP A 287 24.13 5.67 -5.63
N HIS A 288 23.20 4.90 -6.23
CA HIS A 288 21.78 4.97 -5.86
C HIS A 288 21.51 4.52 -4.42
N ILE A 289 22.21 3.49 -3.96
CA ILE A 289 22.11 3.02 -2.57
C ILE A 289 22.63 4.12 -1.63
N GLU A 290 23.77 4.72 -1.97
CA GLU A 290 24.37 5.79 -1.19
C GLU A 290 23.45 7.02 -1.10
N ASP A 291 22.89 7.47 -2.22
CA ASP A 291 21.92 8.56 -2.30
C ASP A 291 20.65 8.26 -1.49
N TYR A 292 20.18 7.00 -1.55
CA TYR A 292 19.02 6.58 -0.77
C TYR A 292 19.30 6.70 0.72
N VAL A 293 20.44 6.18 1.20
CA VAL A 293 20.85 6.24 2.62
C VAL A 293 20.98 7.69 3.07
N GLU A 294 21.57 8.55 2.25
CA GLU A 294 21.74 9.97 2.55
C GLU A 294 20.40 10.69 2.77
N ARG A 295 19.39 10.39 1.95
CA ARG A 295 18.04 10.95 2.09
C ARG A 295 17.24 10.30 3.21
N TYR A 296 17.55 9.05 3.53
CA TYR A 296 16.86 8.25 4.54
C TYR A 296 17.22 8.65 5.97
N VAL A 297 18.51 8.89 6.26
CA VAL A 297 19.00 9.18 7.61
C VAL A 297 18.29 10.39 8.27
N PRO A 298 18.04 11.52 7.58
CA PRO A 298 17.41 12.70 8.18
C PRO A 298 15.90 12.57 8.44
N LEU A 299 15.23 11.52 7.91
CA LEU A 299 13.77 11.41 7.99
C LEU A 299 13.26 11.27 9.43
N GLU A 300 14.04 10.63 10.30
CA GLU A 300 13.72 10.45 11.70
C GLU A 300 14.97 10.64 12.56
N PRO A 301 14.84 11.00 13.85
CA PRO A 301 15.97 11.04 14.76
C PRO A 301 16.61 9.64 14.90
N ARG A 302 17.77 9.45 14.26
CA ARG A 302 18.52 8.19 14.25
C ARG A 302 19.88 8.37 14.92
N THR A 303 20.41 7.28 15.47
CA THR A 303 21.74 7.25 16.07
C THR A 303 22.86 7.05 15.05
N TRP A 304 22.55 6.39 13.94
CA TRP A 304 23.50 6.09 12.87
C TRP A 304 23.51 7.18 11.81
N VAL A 305 24.71 7.55 11.34
CA VAL A 305 24.91 8.42 10.18
C VAL A 305 25.05 7.61 8.89
N LYS A 306 25.07 8.29 7.73
CA LYS A 306 25.27 7.67 6.42
C LYS A 306 26.45 6.68 6.40
N GLN A 307 27.59 7.09 6.95
CA GLN A 307 28.80 6.27 6.98
C GLN A 307 28.59 4.96 7.75
N ASP A 308 27.90 4.99 8.90
CA ASP A 308 27.65 3.79 9.69
C ASP A 308 26.86 2.74 8.88
N TYR A 309 25.85 3.17 8.12
CA TYR A 309 25.10 2.27 7.25
C TYR A 309 25.95 1.74 6.11
N MET A 310 26.63 2.62 5.36
CA MET A 310 27.42 2.21 4.19
C MET A 310 28.56 1.26 4.56
N ASP A 311 29.24 1.50 5.69
CA ASP A 311 30.27 0.60 6.20
C ASP A 311 29.71 -0.79 6.49
N LYS A 312 28.51 -0.89 7.07
CA LYS A 312 27.90 -2.17 7.44
C LYS A 312 27.34 -2.91 6.22
N LEU A 313 26.72 -2.19 5.28
CA LEU A 313 26.24 -2.76 4.03
C LEU A 313 27.37 -3.38 3.20
N THR A 314 28.53 -2.72 3.14
CA THR A 314 29.71 -3.19 2.40
C THR A 314 30.48 -4.28 3.14
N THR A 315 30.53 -4.24 4.48
CA THR A 315 31.26 -5.24 5.28
C THR A 315 30.54 -6.59 5.34
N ILE A 316 29.21 -6.61 5.36
CA ILE A 316 28.44 -7.87 5.50
C ILE A 316 28.35 -8.58 4.14
N PRO A 317 28.81 -9.85 4.04
CA PRO A 317 28.81 -10.57 2.77
C PRO A 317 27.43 -10.67 2.12
N SER A 318 27.40 -10.47 0.79
CA SER A 318 26.18 -10.56 -0.06
C SER A 318 25.08 -9.54 0.25
N LEU A 319 25.28 -8.63 1.23
CA LEU A 319 24.26 -7.67 1.61
C LEU A 319 24.09 -6.57 0.56
N MET A 320 25.20 -6.08 -0.03
CA MET A 320 25.16 -5.11 -1.13
C MET A 320 24.33 -5.60 -2.32
N ASP A 321 24.45 -6.88 -2.69
CA ASP A 321 23.65 -7.44 -3.80
C ASP A 321 22.16 -7.48 -3.47
N LEU A 322 21.81 -7.75 -2.22
CA LEU A 322 20.43 -7.82 -1.75
C LEU A 322 19.75 -6.45 -1.75
N VAL A 323 20.48 -5.41 -1.33
CA VAL A 323 19.95 -4.04 -1.24
C VAL A 323 19.97 -3.29 -2.57
N LYS A 324 20.40 -3.91 -3.67
CA LYS A 324 20.12 -3.41 -5.03
C LYS A 324 18.61 -3.34 -5.31
N ASN A 325 17.80 -4.09 -4.57
CA ASN A 325 16.35 -3.94 -4.56
C ASN A 325 15.94 -2.83 -3.57
N PRO A 326 15.29 -1.75 -4.01
CA PRO A 326 14.97 -0.58 -3.17
C PRO A 326 14.13 -0.91 -1.94
N PHE A 327 13.20 -1.85 -2.06
CA PHE A 327 12.40 -2.30 -0.94
C PHE A 327 13.26 -3.01 0.11
N LEU A 328 14.18 -3.88 -0.33
CA LEU A 328 15.09 -4.59 0.58
C LEU A 328 16.14 -3.66 1.19
N LEU A 329 16.55 -2.60 0.48
CA LEU A 329 17.38 -1.54 1.02
C LEU A 329 16.70 -0.85 2.20
N TRP A 330 15.50 -0.29 1.98
CA TRP A 330 14.72 0.35 3.03
C TRP A 330 14.60 -0.55 4.27
N PHE A 331 14.23 -1.80 4.03
CA PHE A 331 14.05 -2.79 5.08
C PHE A 331 15.35 -3.13 5.83
N CYS A 332 16.45 -3.23 5.09
CA CYS A 332 17.77 -3.43 5.67
C CYS A 332 18.16 -2.23 6.54
N LEU A 333 17.96 -0.99 6.09
CA LEU A 333 18.31 0.20 6.86
C LEU A 333 17.52 0.29 8.17
N GLU A 334 16.25 -0.11 8.19
CA GLU A 334 15.47 -0.16 9.42
C GLU A 334 15.99 -1.21 10.42
N THR A 335 16.46 -2.36 9.94
CA THR A 335 16.79 -3.51 10.79
C THR A 335 18.26 -3.58 11.18
N LEU A 336 19.16 -3.10 10.33
CA LEU A 336 20.61 -3.27 10.45
C LEU A 336 21.21 -2.80 11.78
N PRO A 337 20.79 -1.66 12.38
CA PRO A 337 21.33 -1.23 13.67
C PRO A 337 21.17 -2.26 14.78
N SER A 338 20.06 -2.98 14.76
CA SER A 338 19.77 -4.03 15.72
C SER A 338 20.48 -5.36 15.41
N VAL A 339 20.66 -5.66 14.12
CA VAL A 339 21.30 -6.91 13.66
C VAL A 339 22.78 -6.95 14.05
N VAL A 340 23.46 -5.81 13.94
CA VAL A 340 24.89 -5.73 14.25
C VAL A 340 25.17 -5.49 15.73
N GLN A 341 24.13 -5.16 16.53
CA GLN A 341 24.30 -4.86 17.94
C GLN A 341 24.82 -6.10 18.69
N GLY A 342 26.00 -5.96 19.30
CA GLY A 342 26.64 -7.06 20.05
C GLY A 342 27.37 -8.10 19.18
N GLN A 343 27.48 -7.90 17.87
CA GLN A 343 28.25 -8.77 16.97
C GLN A 343 29.70 -8.27 16.85
N SER A 344 30.66 -9.14 17.16
CA SER A 344 32.10 -8.81 17.10
C SER A 344 32.74 -9.06 15.73
N ASP A 345 32.21 -10.00 14.94
CA ASP A 345 32.70 -10.33 13.60
C ASP A 345 31.56 -10.35 12.58
N LEU A 346 31.46 -9.25 11.84
CA LEU A 346 30.41 -9.06 10.83
C LEU A 346 30.64 -9.88 9.55
N SER A 347 31.87 -10.36 9.31
CA SER A 347 32.19 -11.14 8.10
C SER A 347 31.57 -12.53 8.12
N ARG A 348 31.16 -13.02 9.30
CA ARG A 348 30.46 -14.30 9.47
C ARG A 348 28.94 -14.17 9.40
N LEU A 349 28.41 -12.95 9.45
CA LEU A 349 26.99 -12.72 9.29
C LEU A 349 26.62 -13.01 7.84
N ARG A 350 25.90 -14.12 7.64
CA ARG A 350 25.18 -14.35 6.40
C ARG A 350 23.81 -13.69 6.56
N VAL A 351 23.51 -12.73 5.70
CA VAL A 351 22.23 -12.04 5.67
C VAL A 351 21.58 -12.34 4.32
N THR A 352 20.76 -13.39 4.31
CA THR A 352 19.88 -13.71 3.18
C THR A 352 18.58 -12.91 3.26
N ARG A 353 17.83 -12.89 2.16
CA ARG A 353 16.47 -12.32 2.12
C ARG A 353 15.58 -12.85 3.26
N VAL A 354 15.63 -14.16 3.52
CA VAL A 354 14.88 -14.82 4.61
C VAL A 354 15.36 -14.36 5.99
N GLN A 355 16.67 -14.21 6.19
CA GLN A 355 17.20 -13.78 7.49
C GLN A 355 16.90 -12.31 7.79
N LEU A 356 16.94 -11.41 6.80
CA LEU A 356 16.47 -10.02 6.98
C LEU A 356 15.05 -10.02 7.54
N TYR A 357 14.19 -10.89 7.00
CA TYR A 357 12.80 -10.99 7.45
C TYR A 357 12.70 -11.47 8.89
N ASP A 358 13.46 -12.51 9.25
CA ASP A 358 13.46 -13.02 10.63
C ASP A 358 13.93 -11.93 11.61
N PHE A 359 14.89 -11.09 11.21
CA PHE A 359 15.33 -9.94 12.00
C PHE A 359 14.25 -8.88 12.18
N PHE A 360 13.48 -8.58 11.14
CA PHE A 360 12.33 -7.67 11.26
C PHE A 360 11.25 -8.23 12.18
N VAL A 361 10.92 -9.51 12.04
CA VAL A 361 9.96 -10.18 12.93
C VAL A 361 10.42 -10.08 14.39
N LYS A 362 11.71 -10.33 14.64
CA LYS A 362 12.34 -10.15 15.96
C LYS A 362 12.24 -8.71 16.48
N GLN A 363 12.60 -7.72 15.66
CA GLN A 363 12.54 -6.30 16.03
C GLN A 363 11.13 -5.86 16.40
N TRP A 364 10.13 -6.31 15.64
CA TRP A 364 8.75 -5.97 15.89
C TRP A 364 8.19 -6.64 17.15
N LEU A 365 8.56 -7.90 17.42
CA LEU A 365 8.31 -8.54 18.73
C LEU A 365 8.95 -7.71 19.87
N GLY A 366 10.14 -7.17 19.66
CA GLY A 366 10.80 -6.24 20.59
C GLY A 366 10.05 -4.90 20.78
N VAL A 367 9.33 -4.40 19.78
CA VAL A 367 8.43 -3.24 19.91
C VAL A 367 7.19 -3.61 20.76
N ASN A 368 6.63 -4.80 20.56
CA ASN A 368 5.51 -5.31 21.35
C ASN A 368 5.91 -5.60 22.81
N LYS A 369 7.11 -6.13 23.05
CA LYS A 369 7.72 -6.27 24.38
C LYS A 369 7.74 -4.94 25.13
N ARG A 370 8.29 -3.89 24.51
CA ARG A 370 8.33 -2.52 25.07
C ARG A 370 6.95 -1.94 25.36
N ARG A 371 5.92 -2.35 24.61
CA ARG A 371 4.52 -1.96 24.86
C ARG A 371 3.93 -2.69 26.07
N LEU A 372 4.08 -4.02 26.13
CA LEU A 372 3.60 -4.83 27.25
C LEU A 372 4.21 -4.36 28.58
N GLN A 373 5.49 -3.97 28.57
CA GLN A 373 6.16 -3.37 29.73
C GLN A 373 5.56 -2.01 30.18
N LYS A 374 4.93 -1.26 29.27
CA LYS A 374 4.32 0.05 29.55
C LYS A 374 2.81 -0.05 29.85
N GLN A 375 2.20 -1.20 29.60
CA GLN A 375 0.77 -1.41 29.80
C GLN A 375 0.49 -1.79 31.26
N LYS A 376 -0.64 -1.34 31.81
CA LYS A 376 -1.13 -1.86 33.09
C LYS A 376 -1.70 -3.27 32.88
N LEU A 377 -0.94 -4.29 33.25
CA LEU A 377 -1.33 -5.69 33.19
C LEU A 377 -1.90 -6.16 34.53
N SER A 378 -2.62 -7.30 34.51
CA SER A 378 -3.04 -7.96 35.75
C SER A 378 -1.81 -8.46 36.53
N VAL A 379 -1.95 -8.77 37.82
CA VAL A 379 -0.83 -9.28 38.63
C VAL A 379 -0.27 -10.60 38.06
N GLY A 380 -1.14 -11.47 37.56
CA GLY A 380 -0.75 -12.73 36.91
C GLY A 380 -0.02 -12.51 35.58
N ASP A 381 -0.54 -11.62 34.74
CA ASP A 381 0.09 -11.28 33.46
C ASP A 381 1.41 -10.54 33.65
N GLN A 382 1.54 -9.68 34.66
CA GLN A 382 2.80 -9.02 34.96
C GLN A 382 3.88 -10.01 35.41
N LYS A 383 3.51 -11.03 36.20
CA LYS A 383 4.43 -12.10 36.61
C LYS A 383 4.87 -12.93 35.42
N ALA A 384 3.93 -13.37 34.59
CA ALA A 384 4.22 -14.14 33.39
C ALA A 384 5.03 -13.33 32.37
N LEU A 385 4.78 -12.02 32.24
CA LEU A 385 5.61 -11.15 31.42
C LEU A 385 7.04 -11.14 31.94
N ASN A 386 7.27 -10.95 33.25
CA ASN A 386 8.62 -10.94 33.79
C ASN A 386 9.36 -12.28 33.54
N GLU A 387 8.67 -13.42 33.70
CA GLU A 387 9.23 -14.75 33.39
C GLU A 387 9.62 -14.87 31.91
N LEU A 388 8.74 -14.46 30.99
CA LEU A 388 9.06 -14.41 29.55
C LEU A 388 10.20 -13.45 29.22
N MET A 389 10.39 -12.39 30.01
CA MET A 389 11.48 -11.44 29.81
C MET A 389 12.82 -12.04 30.22
N ASP A 390 12.84 -12.82 31.30
CA ASP A 390 14.02 -13.55 31.77
C ASP A 390 14.40 -14.68 30.79
N ASP A 391 13.41 -15.36 30.20
CA ASP A 391 13.61 -16.45 29.23
C ASP A 391 13.93 -15.98 27.80
N GLY A 392 13.79 -14.68 27.52
CA GLY A 392 14.02 -14.09 26.19
C GLY A 392 12.74 -13.99 25.35
N PHE A 393 11.92 -12.98 25.66
CA PHE A 393 10.59 -12.75 25.10
C PHE A 393 10.49 -12.88 23.57
N GLU A 394 11.43 -12.29 22.84
CA GLU A 394 11.44 -12.33 21.37
C GLU A 394 11.66 -13.76 20.84
N GLN A 395 12.53 -14.53 21.48
CA GLN A 395 12.80 -15.92 21.11
C GLN A 395 11.63 -16.82 21.49
N SER A 396 11.09 -16.67 22.70
CA SER A 396 9.90 -17.38 23.16
C SER A 396 8.68 -17.08 22.28
N GLY A 397 8.56 -15.85 21.77
CA GLY A 397 7.53 -15.46 20.81
C GLY A 397 7.64 -16.19 19.48
N ILE A 398 8.85 -16.28 18.92
CA ILE A 398 9.10 -16.99 17.67
C ILE A 398 8.88 -18.48 17.82
N GLU A 399 9.46 -19.09 18.85
CA GLU A 399 9.31 -20.51 19.14
C GLU A 399 7.84 -20.88 19.35
N PHE A 400 7.12 -20.11 20.16
CA PHE A 400 5.69 -20.33 20.36
C PHE A 400 4.89 -20.28 19.05
N GLN A 401 5.20 -19.33 18.16
CA GLN A 401 4.52 -19.19 16.87
C GLN A 401 4.88 -20.31 15.90
N MET A 402 6.14 -20.75 15.86
CA MET A 402 6.61 -21.86 15.04
C MET A 402 6.05 -23.20 15.52
N ASP A 403 6.08 -23.45 16.82
CA ASP A 403 5.57 -24.67 17.46
C ASP A 403 4.06 -24.79 17.28
N LEU A 404 3.33 -23.67 17.41
CA LEU A 404 1.90 -23.65 17.13
C LEU A 404 1.61 -24.01 15.66
N ALA A 405 2.33 -23.40 14.72
CA ALA A 405 2.19 -23.71 13.29
C ALA A 405 2.53 -25.18 12.98
N ALA A 406 3.58 -25.72 13.59
CA ALA A 406 4.00 -27.11 13.43
C ALA A 406 2.99 -28.09 14.07
N ALA A 407 2.43 -27.76 15.23
CA ALA A 407 1.43 -28.59 15.91
C ALA A 407 0.11 -28.63 15.12
N ILE A 408 -0.33 -27.50 14.56
CA ILE A 408 -1.45 -27.44 13.62
C ILE A 408 -1.20 -28.35 12.42
N PHE A 409 -0.01 -28.29 11.84
CA PHE A 409 0.33 -29.14 10.71
C PHE A 409 0.30 -30.63 11.07
N THR A 410 0.97 -30.99 12.16
CA THR A 410 1.15 -32.38 12.60
C THR A 410 -0.16 -33.03 13.04
N HIS A 411 -1.03 -32.27 13.73
CA HIS A 411 -2.23 -32.81 14.33
C HIS A 411 -3.52 -32.53 13.54
N GLN A 412 -3.48 -31.68 12.52
CA GLN A 412 -4.65 -31.29 11.73
C GLN A 412 -4.39 -31.20 10.22
N ASP A 413 -3.34 -31.85 9.71
CA ASP A 413 -2.99 -31.88 8.27
C ASP A 413 -2.83 -30.49 7.66
N GLY A 414 -2.35 -29.53 8.45
CA GLY A 414 -2.22 -28.13 8.04
C GLY A 414 -3.56 -27.39 7.92
N LYS A 415 -4.69 -28.01 8.28
CA LYS A 415 -5.95 -27.30 8.47
C LYS A 415 -5.78 -26.38 9.68
N PRO A 416 -5.82 -25.06 9.49
CA PRO A 416 -5.41 -24.12 10.53
C PRO A 416 -6.35 -24.03 11.72
N ILE A 417 -7.58 -24.58 11.58
CA ILE A 417 -8.70 -24.44 12.49
C ILE A 417 -8.51 -25.33 13.72
N VAL A 418 -8.07 -24.73 14.82
CA VAL A 418 -7.92 -25.39 16.12
C VAL A 418 -9.11 -25.06 17.03
N ASP A 419 -10.19 -25.83 16.95
CA ASP A 419 -11.31 -25.67 17.90
C ASP A 419 -10.84 -26.01 19.31
N TYR A 420 -10.65 -25.00 20.17
CA TYR A 420 -10.28 -25.21 21.57
C TYR A 420 -11.44 -24.88 22.50
N ILE A 421 -12.05 -25.91 23.06
CA ILE A 421 -13.03 -25.78 24.13
C ILE A 421 -12.35 -26.17 25.44
N PRO A 422 -12.12 -25.22 26.39
CA PRO A 422 -11.31 -25.48 27.59
C PRO A 422 -11.71 -26.71 28.41
N ARG A 423 -12.99 -27.10 28.36
CA ARG A 423 -13.50 -28.29 29.05
C ARG A 423 -13.28 -29.60 28.30
N HIS A 424 -13.27 -29.58 26.97
CA HIS A 424 -13.13 -30.78 26.13
C HIS A 424 -11.67 -31.02 25.71
N ASP A 425 -10.92 -29.94 25.50
CA ASP A 425 -9.57 -30.00 24.94
C ASP A 425 -8.46 -29.90 25.99
N LYS A 426 -8.79 -29.98 27.29
CA LYS A 426 -7.81 -29.85 28.39
C LYS A 426 -6.63 -30.82 28.30
N ASN A 427 -6.85 -31.99 27.69
CA ASN A 427 -5.83 -33.04 27.53
C ASN A 427 -5.37 -33.19 26.07
N SER A 428 -5.76 -32.28 25.16
CA SER A 428 -5.30 -32.30 23.78
C SER A 428 -4.06 -31.44 23.60
N TRP A 429 -3.35 -31.61 22.49
CA TRP A 429 -2.20 -30.78 22.11
C TRP A 429 -2.57 -29.28 22.11
N LYS A 430 -3.83 -28.95 21.88
CA LYS A 430 -4.37 -27.58 21.84
C LYS A 430 -4.23 -26.86 23.19
N ALA A 431 -4.36 -27.59 24.31
CA ALA A 431 -4.22 -27.02 25.65
C ALA A 431 -2.82 -26.43 25.90
N ALA A 432 -1.78 -26.90 25.19
CA ALA A 432 -0.43 -26.34 25.31
C ALA A 432 -0.30 -24.92 24.73
N TYR A 433 -1.25 -24.50 23.87
CA TYR A 433 -1.16 -23.26 23.12
C TYR A 433 -2.33 -22.30 23.34
N PHE A 434 -3.53 -22.80 23.62
CA PHE A 434 -4.78 -22.02 23.67
C PHE A 434 -5.39 -21.90 25.06
N ASN A 435 -4.72 -22.42 26.09
CA ASN A 435 -5.16 -22.25 27.47
C ASN A 435 -5.16 -20.76 27.90
N SER A 436 -5.81 -20.46 29.03
CA SER A 436 -5.87 -19.11 29.61
C SER A 436 -4.63 -18.77 30.45
N GLU A 437 -3.51 -19.44 30.22
CA GLU A 437 -2.27 -19.16 30.93
C GLU A 437 -1.71 -17.81 30.48
N SER A 438 -1.43 -16.93 31.44
CA SER A 438 -0.96 -15.57 31.21
C SER A 438 0.21 -15.47 30.23
N GLY A 439 1.21 -16.36 30.34
CA GLY A 439 2.36 -16.36 29.43
C GLY A 439 1.94 -16.65 27.98
N LYS A 440 1.07 -17.63 27.76
CA LYS A 440 0.56 -17.99 26.44
C LYS A 440 -0.34 -16.88 25.87
N VAL A 441 -1.17 -16.26 26.69
CA VAL A 441 -1.98 -15.08 26.31
C VAL A 441 -1.07 -13.92 25.87
N LEU A 442 0.01 -13.65 26.59
CA LEU A 442 0.96 -12.60 26.25
C LEU A 442 1.70 -12.89 24.93
N LEU A 443 2.14 -14.14 24.71
CA LEU A 443 2.80 -14.54 23.46
C LEU A 443 1.84 -14.51 22.26
N ARG A 444 0.57 -14.90 22.45
CA ARG A 444 -0.49 -14.76 21.42
C ARG A 444 -0.76 -13.30 21.08
N SER A 445 -0.87 -12.44 22.09
CA SER A 445 -1.15 -11.01 21.92
C SER A 445 0.06 -10.18 21.44
N ALA A 446 1.27 -10.74 21.47
CA ALA A 446 2.50 -10.12 20.97
C ALA A 446 2.67 -10.17 19.45
N SER A 447 1.74 -10.78 18.72
CA SER A 447 1.79 -10.96 17.26
C SER A 447 2.01 -9.64 16.48
N LEU A 448 2.70 -9.76 15.34
CA LEU A 448 3.05 -8.68 14.41
C LEU A 448 1.84 -7.82 14.01
N LEU A 449 0.67 -8.45 13.92
CA LEU A 449 -0.48 -7.91 13.23
C LEU A 449 -1.43 -7.11 14.15
N ASN A 450 -1.14 -7.00 15.45
CA ASN A 450 -2.04 -6.37 16.43
C ASN A 450 -2.01 -4.83 16.48
N ARG A 451 -1.10 -4.16 15.75
CA ARG A 451 -0.71 -2.76 16.02
C ARG A 451 -1.45 -1.70 15.20
N LYS A 452 -1.66 -1.93 13.91
CA LYS A 452 -2.32 -1.05 12.94
C LYS A 452 -2.88 -1.90 11.80
N ASN A 453 -3.94 -1.45 11.15
CA ASN A 453 -4.42 -2.10 9.93
C ASN A 453 -3.32 -1.97 8.85
N LEU A 454 -2.56 -3.05 8.62
CA LEU A 454 -1.50 -3.14 7.60
C LEU A 454 -2.09 -2.97 6.19
N VAL A 455 -3.41 -3.10 6.05
CA VAL A 455 -4.22 -2.76 4.87
C VAL A 455 -3.83 -1.40 4.25
N ILE A 456 -3.26 -0.47 5.04
CA ILE A 456 -2.91 0.87 4.57
C ILE A 456 -1.59 0.93 3.77
N GLU A 457 -0.69 -0.07 3.88
CA GLU A 457 0.63 -0.02 3.23
C GLU A 457 0.85 -1.19 2.24
N PRO A 458 0.44 -1.02 0.96
CA PRO A 458 0.44 -2.09 -0.05
C PRO A 458 1.78 -2.80 -0.23
N SER A 459 2.90 -2.09 -0.14
CA SER A 459 4.24 -2.65 -0.29
C SER A 459 4.58 -3.67 0.81
N ILE A 460 4.14 -3.44 2.05
CA ILE A 460 4.36 -4.37 3.17
C ILE A 460 3.46 -5.60 3.00
N ILE A 461 2.19 -5.42 2.63
CA ILE A 461 1.28 -6.55 2.40
C ILE A 461 1.81 -7.44 1.29
N GLN A 462 2.21 -6.83 0.17
CA GLN A 462 2.74 -7.57 -0.99
C GLN A 462 4.01 -8.34 -0.65
N PHE A 463 4.86 -7.74 0.17
CA PHE A 463 6.07 -8.36 0.66
C PHE A 463 5.80 -9.54 1.61
N LEU A 464 4.88 -9.38 2.57
CA LEU A 464 4.48 -10.45 3.47
C LEU A 464 3.76 -11.57 2.69
N ALA A 465 2.99 -11.22 1.66
CA ALA A 465 2.36 -12.16 0.75
C ALA A 465 3.39 -13.01 -0.03
N GLU A 466 4.49 -12.42 -0.48
CA GLU A 466 5.61 -13.18 -1.06
C GLU A 466 6.25 -14.12 -0.04
N ARG A 467 6.41 -13.69 1.21
CA ARG A 467 6.92 -14.58 2.26
C ARG A 467 5.96 -15.75 2.51
N VAL A 468 4.65 -15.56 2.44
CA VAL A 468 3.67 -16.66 2.54
C VAL A 468 3.90 -17.73 1.48
N GLN A 469 4.34 -17.34 0.28
CA GLN A 469 4.65 -18.28 -0.79
C GLN A 469 5.98 -19.03 -0.58
N LEU A 470 6.94 -18.40 0.10
CA LEU A 470 8.30 -18.93 0.31
C LEU A 470 8.47 -19.67 1.64
N ASP A 471 7.68 -19.31 2.65
CA ASP A 471 7.78 -19.81 4.02
C ASP A 471 6.44 -20.40 4.47
N PHE A 472 6.42 -21.72 4.50
CA PHE A 472 5.30 -22.51 4.96
C PHE A 472 4.93 -22.22 6.43
N HIS A 473 5.91 -22.05 7.31
CA HIS A 473 5.66 -21.77 8.73
C HIS A 473 5.00 -20.41 8.90
N PHE A 474 5.42 -19.40 8.14
CA PHE A 474 4.82 -18.08 8.16
C PHE A 474 3.36 -18.09 7.69
N LYS A 475 3.05 -18.82 6.61
CA LYS A 475 1.66 -19.03 6.16
C LYS A 475 0.78 -19.61 7.26
N HIS A 476 1.23 -20.67 7.92
CA HIS A 476 0.49 -21.30 9.00
C HIS A 476 0.35 -20.41 10.23
N HIS A 477 1.37 -19.62 10.53
CA HIS A 477 1.30 -18.63 11.58
C HIS A 477 0.18 -17.61 11.32
N LEU A 478 0.10 -17.03 10.10
CA LEU A 478 -0.99 -16.11 9.75
C LEU A 478 -2.37 -16.76 9.89
N LEU A 479 -2.52 -18.00 9.42
CA LEU A 479 -3.80 -18.71 9.55
C LEU A 479 -4.17 -18.95 11.03
N SER A 480 -3.20 -19.26 11.90
CA SER A 480 -3.45 -19.42 13.34
C SER A 480 -3.96 -18.14 14.01
N ILE A 481 -3.56 -16.97 13.51
CA ILE A 481 -4.02 -15.68 14.03
C ILE A 481 -5.49 -15.43 13.65
N ILE A 482 -5.90 -15.78 12.43
CA ILE A 482 -7.30 -15.69 12.01
C ILE A 482 -8.19 -16.50 12.96
N GLU A 483 -7.75 -17.71 13.30
CA GLU A 483 -8.47 -18.59 14.21
C GLU A 483 -8.55 -18.05 15.64
N LEU A 484 -7.46 -17.44 16.13
CA LEU A 484 -7.46 -16.80 17.44
C LEU A 484 -8.57 -15.75 17.59
N SER A 485 -8.90 -15.02 16.51
CA SER A 485 -9.96 -14.01 16.53
C SER A 485 -11.35 -14.54 16.85
N LYS A 486 -11.60 -15.86 16.72
CA LYS A 486 -12.87 -16.49 17.10
C LYS A 486 -13.08 -16.49 18.62
N SER A 487 -11.99 -16.51 19.40
CA SER A 487 -12.04 -16.63 20.87
C SER A 487 -11.47 -15.41 21.61
N ASP A 488 -10.63 -14.61 20.94
CA ASP A 488 -9.95 -13.46 21.53
C ASP A 488 -10.29 -12.17 20.75
N ASP A 489 -11.08 -11.29 21.38
CA ASP A 489 -11.46 -10.00 20.81
C ASP A 489 -10.24 -9.11 20.52
N GLN A 490 -9.12 -9.29 21.24
CA GLN A 490 -7.91 -8.51 21.01
C GLN A 490 -7.15 -8.94 19.74
N ALA A 491 -7.44 -10.13 19.21
CA ALA A 491 -6.82 -10.65 18.01
C ALA A 491 -7.50 -10.20 16.70
N ALA A 492 -8.62 -9.47 16.77
CA ALA A 492 -9.42 -9.11 15.60
C ALA A 492 -8.63 -8.31 14.54
N ARG A 493 -7.84 -7.32 14.98
CA ARG A 493 -6.97 -6.54 14.07
C ARG A 493 -5.85 -7.39 13.47
N ALA A 494 -5.29 -8.29 14.27
CA ALA A 494 -4.27 -9.19 13.78
C ALA A 494 -4.81 -10.17 12.74
N ALA A 495 -6.01 -10.69 12.96
CA ALA A 495 -6.71 -11.56 12.04
C ALA A 495 -7.08 -10.83 10.74
N ALA A 496 -7.58 -9.59 10.82
CA ALA A 496 -7.89 -8.78 9.64
C ALA A 496 -6.67 -8.59 8.74
N ASN A 497 -5.52 -8.25 9.34
CA ASN A 497 -4.25 -8.16 8.64
C ASN A 497 -3.77 -9.52 8.09
N ALA A 498 -3.89 -10.59 8.89
CA ALA A 498 -3.45 -11.92 8.49
C ALA A 498 -4.20 -12.42 7.27
N ILE A 499 -5.53 -12.31 7.28
CA ILE A 499 -6.37 -12.76 6.17
C ILE A 499 -6.15 -11.90 4.93
N THR A 500 -5.93 -10.59 5.08
CA THR A 500 -5.56 -9.70 3.97
C THR A 500 -4.26 -10.17 3.31
N ILE A 501 -3.21 -10.45 4.10
CA ILE A 501 -1.92 -10.92 3.57
C ILE A 501 -2.08 -12.28 2.87
N LEU A 502 -2.86 -13.19 3.45
CA LEU A 502 -3.09 -14.52 2.88
C LEU A 502 -3.87 -14.45 1.56
N VAL A 503 -4.91 -13.61 1.49
CA VAL A 503 -5.65 -13.35 0.25
C VAL A 503 -4.72 -12.78 -0.82
N ARG A 504 -3.92 -11.76 -0.48
CA ARG A 504 -2.93 -11.17 -1.40
C ARG A 504 -1.83 -12.16 -1.82
N ALA A 505 -1.52 -13.16 -1.00
CA ALA A 505 -0.61 -14.25 -1.37
C ALA A 505 -1.22 -15.29 -2.33
N GLY A 506 -2.51 -15.16 -2.64
CA GLY A 506 -3.27 -16.13 -3.45
C GLY A 506 -3.72 -17.37 -2.67
N VAL A 507 -3.80 -17.30 -1.34
CA VAL A 507 -4.32 -18.41 -0.53
C VAL A 507 -5.83 -18.50 -0.72
N ARG A 508 -6.29 -19.67 -1.17
CA ARG A 508 -7.72 -19.96 -1.36
C ARG A 508 -8.38 -20.36 -0.04
N PHE A 509 -9.56 -19.80 0.22
CA PHE A 509 -10.40 -20.08 1.38
C PHE A 509 -11.69 -20.84 1.00
N ASN A 510 -11.73 -21.47 -0.18
CA ASN A 510 -12.89 -22.23 -0.64
C ASN A 510 -13.23 -23.37 0.34
N GLY A 511 -14.49 -23.45 0.78
CA GLY A 511 -14.95 -24.47 1.72
C GLY A 511 -14.38 -24.37 3.13
N VAL A 512 -13.63 -23.30 3.45
CA VAL A 512 -12.99 -23.14 4.77
C VAL A 512 -14.03 -22.72 5.81
N ASP A 513 -13.89 -23.26 7.02
CA ASP A 513 -14.72 -22.91 8.16
C ASP A 513 -14.21 -21.67 8.90
N LEU A 514 -14.79 -20.53 8.53
CA LEU A 514 -14.52 -19.20 9.05
C LEU A 514 -15.65 -18.72 9.99
N ARG A 515 -16.40 -19.63 10.61
CA ARG A 515 -17.49 -19.27 11.51
C ARG A 515 -16.98 -18.47 12.71
N GLY A 516 -17.64 -17.35 13.00
CA GLY A 516 -17.34 -16.51 14.15
C GLY A 516 -15.98 -15.79 14.12
N ILE A 517 -15.28 -15.76 12.97
CA ILE A 517 -14.04 -14.97 12.88
C ILE A 517 -14.33 -13.49 13.09
N ARG A 518 -13.36 -12.76 13.64
CA ARG A 518 -13.45 -11.30 13.78
C ARG A 518 -12.36 -10.65 12.97
N ILE A 519 -12.72 -10.07 11.84
CA ILE A 519 -11.78 -9.47 10.89
C ILE A 519 -12.27 -8.09 10.40
N PRO A 520 -12.62 -7.16 11.31
CA PRO A 520 -13.13 -5.86 10.91
C PRO A 520 -12.10 -5.12 10.05
N GLU A 521 -12.58 -4.42 9.02
CA GLU A 521 -11.78 -3.63 8.07
C GLU A 521 -10.73 -4.43 7.28
N ALA A 522 -10.85 -5.75 7.19
CA ALA A 522 -9.95 -6.55 6.34
C ALA A 522 -10.18 -6.25 4.85
N ASP A 523 -9.10 -6.29 4.06
CA ASP A 523 -9.19 -6.26 2.61
C ASP A 523 -9.13 -7.69 2.07
N LEU A 524 -10.31 -8.22 1.72
CA LEU A 524 -10.52 -9.53 1.11
C LEU A 524 -10.74 -9.43 -0.40
N SER A 525 -10.38 -8.29 -1.02
CA SER A 525 -10.55 -8.10 -2.45
C SER A 525 -9.86 -9.21 -3.24
N GLU A 526 -10.51 -9.67 -4.30
CA GLU A 526 -10.02 -10.72 -5.21
C GLU A 526 -9.81 -12.10 -4.55
N GLY A 527 -10.23 -12.28 -3.30
CA GLY A 527 -10.09 -13.54 -2.58
C GLY A 527 -11.08 -14.61 -3.04
N GLU A 528 -10.64 -15.87 -3.02
CA GLU A 528 -11.47 -17.03 -3.31
C GLU A 528 -12.07 -17.62 -2.01
N PHE A 529 -13.38 -17.47 -1.82
CA PHE A 529 -14.16 -17.90 -0.64
C PHE A 529 -15.40 -18.73 -1.04
N ASP A 530 -15.38 -19.39 -2.19
CA ASP A 530 -16.51 -20.22 -2.66
C ASP A 530 -16.80 -21.33 -1.62
N SER A 531 -18.06 -21.49 -1.23
CA SER A 531 -18.51 -22.42 -0.20
C SER A 531 -17.92 -22.21 1.21
N ALA A 532 -17.27 -21.06 1.48
CA ALA A 532 -16.76 -20.74 2.81
C ALA A 532 -17.90 -20.59 3.85
N LEU A 533 -17.65 -21.04 5.07
CA LEU A 533 -18.62 -20.94 6.17
C LEU A 533 -18.27 -19.71 7.01
N LEU A 534 -19.01 -18.60 6.87
CA LEU A 534 -18.77 -17.31 7.54
C LEU A 534 -19.89 -16.98 8.54
N GLN A 535 -20.60 -17.99 9.06
CA GLN A 535 -21.72 -17.75 9.96
C GLN A 535 -21.25 -17.09 11.25
N GLY A 536 -21.95 -16.04 11.68
CA GLY A 536 -21.65 -15.31 12.91
C GLY A 536 -20.34 -14.52 12.91
N SER A 537 -19.66 -14.36 11.78
CA SER A 537 -18.39 -13.59 11.71
C SER A 537 -18.62 -12.08 11.85
N ASP A 538 -17.66 -11.37 12.43
CA ASP A 538 -17.57 -9.91 12.35
C ASP A 538 -16.78 -9.50 11.10
N LEU A 539 -17.52 -9.04 10.09
CA LEU A 539 -17.01 -8.52 8.81
C LEU A 539 -17.22 -7.01 8.70
N THR A 540 -17.37 -6.30 9.82
CA THR A 540 -17.63 -4.85 9.82
C THR A 540 -16.56 -4.11 9.01
N GLY A 541 -16.96 -3.34 8.01
CA GLY A 541 -16.06 -2.55 7.17
C GLY A 541 -15.16 -3.35 6.22
N VAL A 542 -15.37 -4.66 6.07
CA VAL A 542 -14.54 -5.51 5.19
C VAL A 542 -14.76 -5.15 3.72
N THR A 543 -13.68 -5.11 2.95
CA THR A 543 -13.74 -4.96 1.49
C THR A 543 -13.70 -6.34 0.83
N LEU A 544 -14.74 -6.68 0.08
CA LEU A 544 -14.95 -7.94 -0.65
C LEU A 544 -14.98 -7.72 -2.18
N THR A 545 -14.46 -6.60 -2.67
CA THR A 545 -14.43 -6.23 -4.08
C THR A 545 -13.84 -7.36 -4.93
N LYS A 546 -14.60 -7.85 -5.92
CA LYS A 546 -14.26 -9.01 -6.77
C LYS A 546 -13.97 -10.34 -6.06
N SER A 547 -14.34 -10.50 -4.80
CA SER A 547 -14.18 -11.79 -4.12
C SER A 547 -15.14 -12.83 -4.69
N TRP A 548 -14.75 -14.11 -4.65
CA TRP A 548 -15.62 -15.22 -5.06
C TRP A 548 -16.30 -15.79 -3.81
N LEU A 549 -17.61 -15.61 -3.70
CA LEU A 549 -18.41 -16.01 -2.53
C LEU A 549 -19.53 -17.00 -2.91
N ARG A 550 -19.41 -17.75 -4.02
CA ARG A 550 -20.49 -18.62 -4.47
C ARG A 550 -20.75 -19.68 -3.41
N GLN A 551 -22.00 -19.81 -2.98
CA GLN A 551 -22.40 -20.74 -1.91
C GLN A 551 -21.72 -20.49 -0.55
N ALA A 552 -21.10 -19.33 -0.33
CA ALA A 552 -20.62 -18.95 1.00
C ALA A 552 -21.81 -18.71 1.93
N ASP A 553 -21.72 -19.17 3.18
CA ASP A 553 -22.77 -19.01 4.18
C ASP A 553 -22.43 -17.89 5.15
N LEU A 554 -23.06 -16.72 4.96
CA LEU A 554 -22.91 -15.52 5.77
C LEU A 554 -24.00 -15.39 6.87
N THR A 555 -24.70 -16.48 7.20
CA THR A 555 -25.82 -16.44 8.15
C THR A 555 -25.39 -15.87 9.51
N GLY A 556 -25.98 -14.75 9.91
CA GLY A 556 -25.68 -14.09 11.18
C GLY A 556 -24.35 -13.32 11.22
N ALA A 557 -23.67 -13.13 10.09
CA ALA A 557 -22.47 -12.29 10.02
C ALA A 557 -22.81 -10.80 10.23
N GLN A 558 -21.95 -10.06 10.93
CA GLN A 558 -22.01 -8.61 11.02
C GLN A 558 -21.40 -8.01 9.75
N MET A 559 -22.21 -7.33 8.94
CA MET A 559 -21.81 -6.83 7.62
C MET A 559 -21.96 -5.30 7.50
N GLU A 560 -21.96 -4.59 8.63
CA GLU A 560 -22.05 -3.12 8.62
C GLU A 560 -20.84 -2.54 7.88
N GLY A 561 -21.07 -1.67 6.88
CA GLY A 561 -20.00 -1.03 6.12
C GLY A 561 -19.22 -1.95 5.17
N VAL A 562 -19.64 -3.20 4.96
CA VAL A 562 -19.02 -4.10 3.98
C VAL A 562 -19.10 -3.51 2.58
N GLN A 563 -17.97 -3.55 1.86
CA GLN A 563 -17.86 -3.03 0.50
C GLN A 563 -17.73 -4.20 -0.48
N PHE A 564 -18.76 -4.47 -1.27
CA PHE A 564 -18.71 -5.52 -2.29
C PHE A 564 -18.11 -5.07 -3.62
N GLY A 565 -17.78 -3.79 -3.77
CA GLY A 565 -17.34 -3.19 -5.04
C GLY A 565 -18.50 -2.83 -5.97
N GLU A 566 -19.62 -3.56 -5.91
CA GLU A 566 -20.76 -3.30 -6.79
C GLU A 566 -21.60 -2.09 -6.35
N LEU A 567 -21.89 -1.19 -7.29
CA LEU A 567 -22.86 -0.11 -7.08
C LEU A 567 -24.29 -0.66 -7.18
N PRO A 568 -25.22 -0.25 -6.30
CA PRO A 568 -26.62 -0.65 -6.41
C PRO A 568 -27.21 -0.13 -7.73
N TYR A 569 -27.56 -1.03 -8.66
CA TYR A 569 -28.28 -0.67 -9.87
C TYR A 569 -29.78 -0.93 -9.71
N LEU A 570 -30.60 0.08 -10.04
CA LEU A 570 -32.06 -0.06 -10.08
C LEU A 570 -32.47 -0.65 -11.44
N LYS A 571 -32.99 -1.89 -11.42
CA LYS A 571 -33.66 -2.47 -12.60
C LYS A 571 -35.03 -1.82 -12.77
N GLN A 572 -35.14 -0.81 -13.63
CA GLN A 572 -36.44 -0.29 -14.04
C GLN A 572 -37.15 -1.37 -14.88
N ARG A 573 -38.20 -1.99 -14.32
CA ARG A 573 -39.10 -2.83 -15.11
C ARG A 573 -39.81 -1.94 -16.12
N GLY A 574 -39.37 -1.99 -17.38
CA GLY A 574 -40.13 -1.42 -18.48
C GLY A 574 -41.54 -1.98 -18.47
N ARG A 575 -42.55 -1.10 -18.36
CA ARG A 575 -43.92 -1.46 -18.74
C ARG A 575 -43.88 -1.78 -20.23
N LYS A 576 -44.28 -3.01 -20.57
CA LYS A 576 -44.57 -3.39 -21.96
C LYS A 576 -45.62 -2.46 -22.56
#